data_AF-A0A067NIP0-F1
#
_entry.id   AF-A0A067NIP0-F1
#
_cell.length_a   1.000
_cell.length_b   1.000
_cell.length_c   1.000
_cell.angle_alpha   90.00
_cell.angle_beta   90.00
_cell.angle_gamma   90.00
#
_symmetry.space_group_name_H-M   'P 1'
#
loop_
_entity.id
_entity.type
_entity.pdbx_description
1 polymer ?
#
loop_
_entity_poly.entity_id
_entity_poly.type
_entity_poly.pdbx_seq_one_letter_code
_entity_poly.pdbx_strand_id
1 'polypeptide(L)'
;GDNPSEITGKLLKSVRRSGKHPAITMEFSDHTTYQVLVDGYDPQYPGVPKELEMDELFYELLELPNGKLPEPLAIIDCVFVTLTDKAFERKHIHINDCWEAKESRWDQNHLGLAFKLAEDTPRWRCVWATMSDYDPASGSAIFRSYDDVYLKKLQRSSR
;
A
#
# COMPACT_ATOMS: atom_id res chain seq x y z
N GLY A 1 -0.35 1.04 14.41
CA GLY A 1 -0.55 -0.40 14.13
C GLY A 1 0.44 -1.21 14.93
N ASP A 2 0.47 -2.52 14.69
CA ASP A 2 1.46 -3.44 15.26
C ASP A 2 2.83 -3.26 14.59
N ASN A 3 3.87 -3.75 15.25
CA ASN A 3 5.24 -3.62 14.76
C ASN A 3 5.50 -4.65 13.62
N PRO A 4 6.06 -4.23 12.47
CA PRO A 4 6.48 -5.13 11.38
C PRO A 4 7.40 -6.27 11.85
N SER A 5 8.20 -6.05 12.91
CA SER A 5 9.05 -7.08 13.49
C SER A 5 8.26 -8.29 14.00
N GLU A 6 6.97 -8.14 14.31
CA GLU A 6 6.13 -9.23 14.80
C GLU A 6 5.85 -10.30 13.74
N ILE A 7 5.86 -9.93 12.44
CA ILE A 7 5.62 -10.89 11.36
C ILE A 7 6.92 -11.44 10.76
N THR A 8 8.06 -10.86 11.13
CA THR A 8 9.38 -11.35 10.71
C THR A 8 9.63 -12.74 11.29
N GLY A 9 10.11 -13.66 10.46
CA GLY A 9 10.31 -15.07 10.77
C GLY A 9 9.05 -15.94 10.65
N LYS A 10 7.85 -15.37 10.44
CA LYS A 10 6.64 -16.16 10.26
C LYS A 10 6.54 -16.73 8.85
N LEU A 11 5.92 -17.90 8.74
CA LEU A 11 5.64 -18.56 7.46
C LEU A 11 4.30 -18.08 6.89
N LEU A 12 4.36 -17.31 5.82
CA LEU A 12 3.22 -16.80 5.08
C LEU A 12 2.57 -17.92 4.28
N LYS A 13 1.30 -18.20 4.55
CA LYS A 13 0.54 -19.29 3.95
C LYS A 13 -0.46 -18.80 2.91
N SER A 14 -1.08 -17.65 3.18
CA SER A 14 -2.03 -17.05 2.24
C SER A 14 -1.99 -15.52 2.32
N VAL A 15 -2.25 -14.88 1.19
CA VAL A 15 -2.41 -13.44 1.04
C VAL A 15 -3.68 -13.19 0.25
N ARG A 16 -4.54 -12.29 0.74
CA ARG A 16 -5.80 -11.96 0.06
C ARG A 16 -6.08 -10.48 0.12
N ARG A 17 -6.39 -9.89 -1.03
CA ARG A 17 -6.94 -8.53 -1.12
C ARG A 17 -8.44 -8.58 -0.87
N SER A 18 -8.94 -7.67 -0.03
CA SER A 18 -10.38 -7.49 0.15
C SER A 18 -10.97 -6.83 -1.09
N GLY A 19 -12.07 -7.37 -1.60
CA GLY A 19 -12.79 -6.80 -2.76
C GLY A 19 -13.69 -5.61 -2.39
N LYS A 20 -13.87 -5.32 -1.09
CA LYS A 20 -14.80 -4.28 -0.61
C LYS A 20 -14.09 -3.11 0.09
N HIS A 21 -12.95 -3.39 0.72
CA HIS A 21 -12.24 -2.44 1.55
C HIS A 21 -10.75 -2.46 1.18
N PRO A 22 -10.01 -1.35 1.28
CA PRO A 22 -8.58 -1.28 1.02
C PRO A 22 -7.82 -1.98 2.14
N ALA A 23 -7.82 -3.31 2.09
CA ALA A 23 -7.21 -4.18 3.08
C ALA A 23 -6.57 -5.40 2.42
N ILE A 24 -5.37 -5.75 2.86
CA ILE A 24 -4.69 -7.00 2.49
C ILE A 24 -4.58 -7.85 3.73
N THR A 25 -5.06 -9.09 3.66
CA THR A 25 -5.03 -10.05 4.76
C THR A 25 -3.94 -11.08 4.50
N MET A 26 -3.05 -11.26 5.47
CA MET A 26 -1.97 -12.24 5.47
C MET A 26 -2.25 -13.28 6.55
N GLU A 27 -2.34 -14.56 6.16
CA GLU A 27 -2.46 -15.67 7.10
C GLU A 27 -1.14 -16.43 7.20
N PHE A 28 -0.74 -16.74 8.43
CA PHE A 28 0.51 -17.42 8.73
C PHE A 28 0.28 -18.86 9.21
N SER A 29 1.31 -19.70 9.08
CA SER A 29 1.24 -21.11 9.50
C SER A 29 1.05 -21.31 11.00
N ASP A 30 1.37 -20.31 11.83
CA ASP A 30 1.12 -20.30 13.27
C ASP A 30 -0.32 -19.90 13.65
N HIS A 31 -1.23 -19.88 12.66
CA HIS A 31 -2.63 -19.47 12.77
C HIS A 31 -2.85 -18.00 13.13
N THR A 32 -1.79 -17.18 13.17
CA THR A 32 -1.96 -15.73 13.27
C THR A 32 -2.39 -15.14 11.95
N THR A 33 -3.18 -14.07 12.01
CA THR A 33 -3.63 -13.34 10.84
C THR A 33 -3.31 -11.87 11.06
N TYR A 34 -2.67 -11.24 10.08
CA TYR A 34 -2.40 -9.81 10.07
C TYR A 34 -3.07 -9.16 8.86
N GLN A 35 -3.41 -7.90 8.99
CA GLN A 35 -3.94 -7.07 7.92
C GLN A 35 -3.09 -5.83 7.72
N VAL A 36 -2.85 -5.51 6.45
CA VAL A 36 -2.40 -4.17 6.04
C VAL A 36 -3.66 -3.36 5.79
N LEU A 37 -3.78 -2.23 6.47
CA LEU A 37 -4.94 -1.34 6.45
C LEU A 37 -4.48 0.08 6.14
N VAL A 38 -5.38 0.89 5.58
CA VAL A 38 -5.14 2.31 5.31
C VAL A 38 -5.53 3.15 6.51
N ASP A 39 -4.66 4.09 6.91
CA ASP A 39 -4.94 5.00 8.00
C ASP A 39 -6.10 5.95 7.68
N GLY A 40 -6.90 6.25 8.70
CA GLY A 40 -8.12 7.05 8.54
C GLY A 40 -9.17 6.46 7.57
N TYR A 41 -9.11 5.18 7.22
CA TYR A 41 -10.20 4.51 6.48
C TYR A 41 -11.23 3.94 7.46
N ASP A 42 -12.48 4.38 7.33
CA ASP A 42 -13.63 3.83 8.06
C ASP A 42 -14.56 3.08 7.08
N PRO A 43 -14.77 1.75 7.24
CA PRO A 43 -15.74 1.00 6.45
C PRO A 43 -17.18 1.53 6.48
N GLN A 44 -17.59 2.23 7.54
CA GLN A 44 -18.93 2.83 7.67
C GLN A 44 -19.02 4.19 6.96
N TYR A 45 -17.89 4.90 6.87
CA TYR A 45 -17.78 6.23 6.27
C TYR A 45 -16.58 6.28 5.32
N PRO A 46 -16.65 5.59 4.16
CA PRO A 46 -15.48 5.37 3.31
C PRO A 46 -14.88 6.63 2.69
N GLY A 47 -15.66 7.73 2.60
CA GLY A 47 -15.18 9.01 2.11
C GLY A 47 -14.68 8.94 0.67
N VAL A 48 -13.52 9.57 0.41
CA VAL A 48 -12.83 9.53 -0.88
C VAL A 48 -12.30 8.11 -1.13
N PRO A 49 -12.40 7.56 -2.35
CA PRO A 49 -11.88 6.23 -2.66
C PRO A 49 -10.41 6.09 -2.29
N LYS A 50 -10.13 5.11 -1.43
CA LYS A 50 -8.78 4.69 -1.04
C LYS A 50 -8.52 3.30 -1.57
N GLU A 51 -7.35 3.08 -2.12
CA GLU A 51 -6.88 1.80 -2.63
C GLU A 51 -5.52 1.44 -2.06
N LEU A 52 -5.23 0.14 -2.02
CA LEU A 52 -3.88 -0.35 -1.76
C LEU A 52 -3.22 -0.69 -3.08
N GLU A 53 -2.07 -0.09 -3.31
CA GLU A 53 -1.18 -0.36 -4.42
C GLU A 53 0.05 -1.14 -3.94
N MET A 54 0.68 -1.84 -4.87
CA MET A 54 1.79 -2.74 -4.57
C MET A 54 2.65 -2.99 -5.81
N ASP A 55 3.81 -3.61 -5.60
CA ASP A 55 4.67 -4.07 -6.68
C ASP A 55 4.04 -5.21 -7.49
N GLU A 56 4.42 -5.31 -8.77
CA GLU A 56 3.92 -6.33 -9.71
C GLU A 56 4.11 -7.76 -9.18
N LEU A 57 5.26 -8.03 -8.55
CA LEU A 57 5.54 -9.34 -7.99
C LEU A 57 4.54 -9.69 -6.87
N PHE A 58 4.11 -8.70 -6.08
CA PHE A 58 3.11 -8.93 -5.04
C PHE A 58 1.70 -9.11 -5.61
N TYR A 59 1.37 -8.46 -6.72
CA TYR A 59 0.13 -8.76 -7.46
C TYR A 59 0.06 -10.23 -7.89
N GLU A 60 1.16 -10.80 -8.39
CA GLU A 60 1.20 -12.21 -8.78
C GLU A 60 0.83 -13.16 -7.62
N LEU A 61 1.24 -12.83 -6.39
CA LEU A 61 0.86 -13.62 -5.21
C LEU A 61 -0.63 -13.52 -4.86
N LEU A 62 -1.27 -12.38 -5.15
CA LEU A 62 -2.70 -12.19 -4.94
C LEU A 62 -3.55 -12.92 -5.98
N GLU A 63 -3.03 -13.10 -7.19
CA GLU A 63 -3.71 -13.80 -8.29
C GLU A 63 -3.68 -15.32 -8.16
N LEU A 64 -2.90 -15.86 -7.21
CA LEU A 64 -2.88 -17.29 -6.92
C LEU A 64 -4.29 -17.81 -6.54
N PRO A 65 -4.64 -19.06 -6.89
CA PRO A 65 -5.92 -19.64 -6.55
C PRO A 65 -6.22 -19.55 -5.04
N ASN A 66 -7.27 -18.83 -4.67
CA ASN A 66 -7.65 -18.54 -3.29
C ASN A 66 -6.60 -17.75 -2.47
N GLY A 67 -5.66 -17.08 -3.13
CA GLY A 67 -4.55 -16.35 -2.51
C GLY A 67 -3.63 -17.24 -1.67
N LYS A 68 -3.61 -18.56 -1.92
CA LYS A 68 -2.79 -19.50 -1.16
C LYS A 68 -1.47 -19.72 -1.88
N LEU A 69 -0.37 -19.60 -1.13
CA LEU A 69 0.93 -19.97 -1.66
C LEU A 69 1.02 -21.51 -1.79
N PRO A 70 1.64 -22.03 -2.87
CA PRO A 70 1.88 -23.47 -3.01
C PRO A 70 2.65 -24.05 -1.83
N GLU A 71 3.64 -23.30 -1.36
CA GLU A 71 4.45 -23.61 -0.18
C GLU A 71 4.54 -22.37 0.73
N PRO A 72 4.43 -22.54 2.07
CA PRO A 72 4.57 -21.40 2.98
C PRO A 72 5.97 -20.78 2.93
N LEU A 73 6.04 -19.47 2.69
CA LEU A 73 7.31 -18.74 2.60
C LEU A 73 7.57 -17.94 3.87
N ALA A 74 8.80 -18.01 4.40
CA ALA A 74 9.17 -17.19 5.55
C ALA A 74 9.28 -15.70 5.18
N ILE A 75 8.74 -14.82 6.02
CA ILE A 75 9.08 -13.40 5.96
C ILE A 75 10.47 -13.23 6.57
N ILE A 76 11.47 -12.90 5.76
CA ILE A 76 12.86 -12.68 6.21
C ILE A 76 12.97 -11.36 6.96
N ASP A 77 12.31 -10.34 6.45
CA ASP A 77 12.38 -8.97 6.96
C ASP A 77 11.08 -8.24 6.66
N CYS A 78 10.69 -7.33 7.54
CA CYS A 78 9.52 -6.49 7.37
C CYS A 78 9.70 -5.18 8.12
N VAL A 79 9.43 -4.07 7.43
CA VAL A 79 9.68 -2.72 7.93
C VAL A 79 8.68 -1.73 7.33
N PHE A 80 8.36 -0.67 8.08
CA PHE A 80 7.69 0.49 7.50
C PHE A 80 8.70 1.36 6.77
N VAL A 81 8.38 1.73 5.54
CA VAL A 81 9.21 2.61 4.70
C VAL A 81 8.48 3.92 4.48
N THR A 82 9.22 5.02 4.51
CA THR A 82 8.68 6.32 4.10
C THR A 82 8.86 6.47 2.60
N LEU A 83 7.75 6.60 1.89
CA LEU A 83 7.70 6.91 0.47
C LEU A 83 7.49 8.41 0.31
N THR A 84 8.22 9.03 -0.63
CA THR A 84 8.09 10.45 -0.93
C THR A 84 7.65 10.60 -2.38
N ASP A 85 6.41 11.04 -2.58
CA ASP A 85 5.93 11.46 -3.88
C ASP A 85 6.33 12.92 -4.14
N LYS A 86 6.80 13.20 -5.36
CA LYS A 86 7.31 14.50 -5.75
C LYS A 86 6.63 14.97 -7.03
N ALA A 87 5.83 16.02 -6.94
CA ALA A 87 5.22 16.69 -8.07
C ALA A 87 5.89 18.05 -8.31
N PHE A 88 6.11 18.37 -9.60
CA PHE A 88 6.73 19.62 -10.02
C PHE A 88 5.85 20.27 -11.10
N GLU A 89 5.56 21.55 -10.96
CA GLU A 89 4.95 22.36 -12.02
C GLU A 89 5.94 23.46 -12.42
N ARG A 90 6.27 23.54 -13.70
CA ARG A 90 7.03 24.66 -14.26
C ARG A 90 6.10 25.52 -15.10
N LYS A 91 5.77 26.71 -14.60
CA LYS A 91 5.03 27.72 -15.35
C LYS A 91 5.99 28.76 -15.91
N HIS A 92 5.93 29.00 -17.21
CA HIS A 92 6.56 30.18 -17.79
C HIS A 92 5.64 31.38 -17.59
N ILE A 93 6.11 32.38 -16.86
CA ILE A 93 5.41 33.62 -16.59
C ILE A 93 6.08 34.71 -17.40
N HIS A 94 5.29 35.46 -18.17
CA HIS A 94 5.77 36.64 -18.86
C HIS A 94 5.65 37.84 -17.93
N ILE A 95 6.80 38.38 -17.49
CA ILE A 95 6.86 39.55 -16.62
C ILE A 95 7.81 40.56 -17.29
N ASN A 96 7.32 41.76 -17.59
CA ASN A 96 8.11 42.86 -18.18
C ASN A 96 8.94 42.46 -19.41
N ASP A 97 8.31 41.88 -20.43
CA ASP A 97 8.96 41.41 -21.68
C ASP A 97 10.07 40.36 -21.51
N CYS A 98 10.15 39.74 -20.32
CA CYS A 98 11.05 38.63 -20.01
C CYS A 98 10.23 37.38 -19.66
N TRP A 99 10.69 36.22 -20.14
CA TRP A 99 10.11 34.92 -19.77
C TRP A 99 10.85 34.36 -18.54
N GLU A 100 10.17 34.31 -17.40
CA GLU A 100 10.68 33.66 -16.18
C GLU A 100 10.02 32.29 -15.98
N ALA A 101 10.78 31.29 -15.55
CA ALA A 101 10.24 29.99 -15.16
C ALA A 101 9.98 29.99 -13.65
N LYS A 102 8.71 29.92 -13.24
CA LYS A 102 8.32 29.66 -11.85
C LYS A 102 8.13 28.17 -11.66
N GLU A 103 8.93 27.59 -10.77
CA GLU A 103 8.81 26.18 -10.37
C GLU A 103 8.05 26.10 -9.05
N SER A 104 6.96 25.34 -9.03
CA SER A 104 6.25 24.92 -7.83
C SER A 104 6.58 23.46 -7.55
N ARG A 105 6.83 23.13 -6.28
CA ARG A 105 7.16 21.78 -5.82
C ARG A 105 6.16 21.35 -4.75
N TRP A 106 5.67 20.12 -4.86
CA TRP A 106 4.86 19.48 -3.84
C TRP A 106 5.51 18.14 -3.52
N ASP A 107 5.91 17.99 -2.26
CA ASP A 107 6.45 16.74 -1.73
C ASP A 107 5.42 16.18 -0.73
N GLN A 108 4.99 14.94 -0.93
CA GLN A 108 4.10 14.24 0.00
C GLN A 108 4.79 12.98 0.53
N ASN A 109 5.01 12.95 1.85
CA ASN A 109 5.53 11.78 2.54
C ASN A 109 4.38 10.91 3.04
N HIS A 110 4.50 9.60 2.88
CA HIS A 110 3.55 8.63 3.42
C HIS A 110 4.26 7.33 3.79
N LEU A 111 3.64 6.54 4.66
CA LEU A 111 4.14 5.26 5.12
C LEU A 111 3.62 4.13 4.24
N GLY A 112 4.56 3.34 3.71
CA GLY A 112 4.32 2.04 3.09
C GLY A 112 4.81 0.90 3.99
N LEU A 113 4.33 -0.31 3.75
CA LEU A 113 4.83 -1.53 4.36
C LEU A 113 5.70 -2.28 3.34
N ALA A 114 6.96 -2.52 3.67
CA ALA A 114 7.85 -3.34 2.88
C ALA A 114 8.15 -4.66 3.61
N PHE A 115 8.18 -5.76 2.89
CA PHE A 115 8.59 -7.06 3.42
C PHE A 115 9.31 -7.91 2.39
N LYS A 116 10.08 -8.87 2.88
CA LYS A 116 10.94 -9.74 2.08
C LYS A 116 10.58 -11.20 2.32
N LEU A 117 10.35 -11.96 1.26
CA LEU A 117 10.05 -13.40 1.35
C LEU A 117 11.30 -14.26 1.10
N ALA A 118 11.35 -15.42 1.75
CA ALA A 118 12.41 -16.42 1.61
C ALA A 118 12.26 -17.29 0.36
N GLU A 119 12.22 -16.62 -0.79
CA GLU A 119 12.21 -17.25 -2.13
C GLU A 119 13.64 -17.56 -2.60
N ASP A 120 13.78 -18.27 -3.72
CA ASP A 120 15.08 -18.56 -4.34
C ASP A 120 15.90 -17.28 -4.59
N THR A 121 15.22 -16.19 -4.96
CA THR A 121 15.81 -14.84 -5.05
C THR A 121 15.02 -13.89 -4.16
N PRO A 122 15.44 -13.67 -2.91
CA PRO A 122 14.71 -12.82 -1.97
C PRO A 122 14.61 -11.36 -2.45
N ARG A 123 13.39 -10.88 -2.70
CA ARG A 123 13.10 -9.51 -3.15
C ARG A 123 12.20 -8.77 -2.17
N TRP A 124 12.37 -7.46 -2.12
CA TRP A 124 11.46 -6.58 -1.38
C TRP A 124 10.16 -6.40 -2.15
N ARG A 125 9.06 -6.52 -1.44
CA ARG A 125 7.70 -6.27 -1.89
C ARG A 125 7.16 -5.12 -1.05
N CYS A 126 6.46 -4.18 -1.67
CA CYS A 126 6.01 -2.95 -1.01
C CYS A 126 4.52 -2.77 -1.23
N VAL A 127 3.82 -2.33 -0.18
CA VAL A 127 2.39 -2.01 -0.20
C VAL A 127 2.22 -0.59 0.33
N TRP A 128 1.49 0.25 -0.40
CA TRP A 128 1.19 1.63 -0.01
C TRP A 128 -0.28 1.96 -0.29
N ALA A 129 -0.77 3.06 0.28
CA ALA A 129 -2.14 3.50 0.06
C ALA A 129 -2.17 4.70 -0.87
N THR A 130 -3.10 4.66 -1.81
CA THR A 130 -3.43 5.78 -2.68
C THR A 130 -4.88 6.19 -2.51
N MET A 131 -5.12 7.47 -2.68
CA MET A 131 -6.43 8.08 -2.67
C MET A 131 -6.59 8.79 -3.99
N SER A 132 -7.64 8.49 -4.74
CA SER A 132 -7.89 9.15 -6.03
C SER A 132 -9.36 9.54 -6.15
N ASP A 133 -9.58 10.76 -6.63
CA ASP A 133 -10.90 11.23 -7.01
C ASP A 133 -10.93 11.43 -8.53
N TYR A 134 -12.01 10.99 -9.15
CA TYR A 134 -12.17 10.97 -10.61
C TYR A 134 -13.40 11.79 -10.99
N ASP A 135 -13.26 12.61 -12.03
CA ASP A 135 -14.38 13.35 -12.58
C ASP A 135 -15.35 12.36 -13.24
N PRO A 136 -16.60 12.26 -12.76
CA PRO A 136 -17.56 11.33 -13.32
C PRO A 136 -17.92 11.62 -14.79
N ALA A 137 -17.71 12.85 -15.28
CA ALA A 137 -18.02 13.21 -16.67
C ALA A 137 -16.90 12.82 -17.65
N SER A 138 -15.64 13.03 -17.27
CA SER A 138 -14.49 12.79 -18.14
C SER A 138 -13.73 11.49 -17.84
N GLY A 139 -13.96 10.87 -16.68
CA GLY A 139 -13.17 9.74 -16.18
C GLY A 139 -11.73 10.10 -15.83
N SER A 140 -11.36 11.39 -15.89
CA SER A 140 -10.01 11.85 -15.57
C SER A 140 -9.82 11.99 -14.06
N ALA A 141 -8.61 11.69 -13.58
CA ALA A 141 -8.27 11.89 -12.17
C ALA A 141 -8.23 13.39 -11.87
N ILE A 142 -9.13 13.85 -11.00
CA ILE A 142 -9.15 15.24 -10.50
C ILE A 142 -7.99 15.44 -9.54
N PHE A 143 -7.75 14.42 -8.70
CA PHE A 143 -6.76 14.48 -7.64
C PHE A 143 -6.29 13.07 -7.30
N ARG A 144 -4.99 12.95 -7.00
CA ARG A 144 -4.38 11.76 -6.42
C ARG A 144 -3.50 12.17 -5.25
N SER A 145 -3.63 11.44 -4.15
CA SER A 145 -2.90 11.60 -2.90
C SER A 145 -2.50 10.23 -2.37
N TYR A 146 -1.68 10.25 -1.33
CA TYR A 146 -1.21 9.07 -0.65
C TYR A 146 -1.61 9.11 0.83
N ASP A 147 -1.90 7.95 1.39
CA ASP A 147 -2.19 7.77 2.81
C ASP A 147 -1.18 6.80 3.44
N ASP A 148 -1.09 6.83 4.76
CA ASP A 148 -0.26 5.90 5.51
C ASP A 148 -0.91 4.52 5.59
N VAL A 149 -0.11 3.46 5.52
CA VAL A 149 -0.56 2.10 5.87
C VAL A 149 -0.11 1.71 7.26
N TYR A 150 -0.88 0.83 7.89
CA TYR A 150 -0.49 0.20 9.15
C TYR A 150 -0.80 -1.28 9.15
N LEU A 151 -0.01 -2.01 9.94
CA LEU A 151 -0.20 -3.44 10.19
C LEU A 151 -1.11 -3.63 11.41
N LYS A 152 -2.01 -4.61 11.36
CA LYS A 152 -2.88 -4.96 12.49
C LYS A 152 -3.15 -6.45 12.55
N LYS A 153 -2.91 -7.05 13.70
CA LYS A 153 -3.22 -8.44 14.03
C LYS A 153 -4.71 -8.58 14.21
N LEU A 154 -5.31 -9.50 13.45
CA LEU A 154 -6.69 -9.89 13.64
C LEU A 154 -6.79 -10.86 14.82
N GLN A 155 -7.44 -10.42 15.89
CA GLN A 155 -7.89 -11.31 16.95
C GLN A 155 -9.07 -12.12 16.40
N ARG A 156 -8.85 -13.39 16.07
CA ARG A 156 -9.95 -14.29 15.76
C ARG A 156 -10.73 -14.51 17.07
N SER A 157 -11.96 -14.00 17.15
CA SER A 157 -12.86 -14.41 18.21
C SER A 157 -13.11 -15.91 18.02
N SER A 158 -12.72 -16.72 19.00
CA SER A 158 -13.18 -18.11 19.12
C SER A 158 -14.70 -18.10 19.02
N ARG A 159 -15.25 -18.61 17.91
CA ARG A 159 -16.66 -18.99 17.83
C ARG A 159 -16.79 -20.44 18.28
#